data_AF-A0A6G7ZGY8-F1
#
_entry.id   AF-A0A6G7ZGY8-F1
#
_cell.length_a   1.000
_cell.length_b   1.000
_cell.length_c   1.000
_cell.angle_alpha   90.00
_cell.angle_beta   90.00
_cell.angle_gamma   90.00
#
_symmetry.space_group_name_H-M   'P 1'
#
loop_
_entity.id
_entity.type
_entity.pdbx_description
1 polymer ?
#
loop_
_entity_poly.entity_id
_entity_poly.type
_entity_poly.pdbx_seq_one_letter_code
_entity_poly.pdbx_strand_id
1 'polypeptide(L)'
;MALHDTIGEMRQHRLKKNGQAVPDAFQGVTKDRIRAVLRRLALGDNPDLIDAVFALLDDETGSWFSKPPGGARFADGATTAHVACHVGILQRGGGKLDREGRDYWIKPLRELGGIEAITLVNGEFVSGHVVAKSGNSSYRLDEGLRAILMAPEPEWPALLADWASKDAARARREFQAQAAEAARALVDTGHSDLIRASIDIYAARFLAGYQVVYVDDGDGDRITDKDRERFAAAGVELRLEDGMPDVLLWNPETNKLWVIEAVTSDGEVDLHKVTGMKRVAERSGKAGIDFTTTYRTWKEAAARQAAHGNIAVGSYIWIQADPAKHLLVRSFN
;
A
#
# COMPACT_ATOMS: atom_id res chain seq x y z
N MET A 1 -29.48 -29.69 11.85
CA MET A 1 -29.70 -28.54 10.96
C MET A 1 -28.35 -28.10 10.44
N ALA A 2 -28.21 -27.84 9.14
CA ALA A 2 -26.93 -27.38 8.61
C ALA A 2 -26.68 -25.93 9.04
N LEU A 3 -25.40 -25.55 9.21
CA LEU A 3 -25.04 -24.20 9.67
C LEU A 3 -25.75 -23.09 8.87
N HIS A 4 -25.81 -23.23 7.54
CA HIS A 4 -26.43 -22.21 6.68
C HIS A 4 -27.93 -22.00 6.96
N ASP A 5 -28.67 -23.07 7.21
CA ASP A 5 -30.10 -22.99 7.54
C ASP A 5 -30.30 -22.24 8.86
N THR A 6 -29.51 -22.59 9.88
CA THR A 6 -29.54 -21.95 11.20
C THR A 6 -29.24 -20.45 11.11
N ILE A 7 -28.27 -20.05 10.28
CA ILE A 7 -27.96 -18.63 10.07
C ILE A 7 -29.06 -17.92 9.27
N GLY A 8 -29.70 -18.62 8.33
CA GLY A 8 -30.89 -18.12 7.61
C GLY A 8 -32.05 -17.81 8.55
N GLU A 9 -32.38 -18.73 9.46
CA GLU A 9 -33.39 -18.54 10.50
C GLU A 9 -33.02 -17.38 11.45
N MET A 10 -31.75 -17.32 11.88
CA MET A 10 -31.23 -16.23 12.70
C MET A 10 -31.43 -14.87 12.03
N ARG A 11 -31.10 -14.75 10.74
CA ARG A 11 -31.32 -13.52 9.98
C ARG A 11 -32.80 -13.14 9.96
N GLN A 12 -33.69 -14.06 9.63
CA GLN A 12 -35.13 -13.78 9.58
C GLN A 12 -35.68 -13.36 10.95
N HIS A 13 -35.22 -14.01 12.02
CA HIS A 13 -35.58 -13.64 13.38
C HIS A 13 -35.13 -12.21 13.71
N ARG A 14 -33.87 -11.85 13.42
CA ARG A 14 -33.32 -10.51 13.67
C ARG A 14 -34.02 -9.44 12.84
N LEU A 15 -34.30 -9.69 11.57
CA LEU A 15 -35.05 -8.76 10.71
C LEU A 15 -36.45 -8.48 11.28
N LYS A 16 -37.17 -9.52 11.73
CA LYS A 16 -38.49 -9.35 12.35
C LYS A 16 -38.44 -8.59 13.68
N LYS A 17 -37.41 -8.82 14.49
CA LYS A 17 -37.31 -8.26 15.85
C LYS A 17 -36.73 -6.85 15.87
N ASN A 18 -35.71 -6.60 15.06
CA ASN A 18 -34.87 -5.41 15.14
C ASN A 18 -34.94 -4.53 13.87
N GLY A 19 -35.63 -4.97 12.82
CA GLY A 19 -35.62 -4.31 11.50
C GLY A 19 -34.34 -4.53 10.67
N GLN A 20 -33.29 -5.09 11.28
CA GLN A 20 -32.00 -5.35 10.65
C GLN A 20 -31.39 -6.69 11.11
N ALA A 21 -30.59 -7.31 10.26
CA ALA A 21 -29.98 -8.63 10.52
C ALA A 21 -28.67 -8.56 11.31
N VAL A 22 -27.93 -7.46 11.13
CA VAL A 22 -26.72 -7.09 11.86
C VAL A 22 -26.84 -5.61 12.23
N PRO A 23 -26.21 -5.14 13.33
CA PRO A 23 -26.18 -3.71 13.65
C PRO A 23 -25.37 -2.92 12.60
N ASP A 24 -25.51 -1.59 12.63
CA ASP A 24 -24.71 -0.69 11.79
C ASP A 24 -23.23 -0.64 12.22
N ALA A 25 -22.97 -0.95 13.50
CA ALA A 25 -21.65 -0.98 14.09
C ALA A 25 -21.55 -2.09 15.14
N PHE A 26 -20.39 -2.74 15.21
CA PHE A 26 -20.00 -3.55 16.36
C PHE A 26 -18.98 -2.77 17.17
N GLN A 27 -19.19 -2.64 18.48
CA GLN A 27 -18.25 -1.93 19.36
C GLN A 27 -17.93 -0.48 18.92
N GLY A 28 -18.88 0.19 18.26
CA GLY A 28 -18.69 1.52 17.67
C GLY A 28 -17.96 1.54 16.32
N VAL A 29 -17.55 0.38 15.80
CA VAL A 29 -16.85 0.22 14.52
C VAL A 29 -17.85 -0.05 13.39
N THR A 30 -17.95 0.90 12.45
CA THR A 30 -18.76 0.75 11.23
C THR A 30 -17.95 0.12 10.09
N LYS A 31 -18.64 -0.35 9.05
CA LYS A 31 -17.99 -0.77 7.79
C LYS A 31 -17.21 0.37 7.12
N ASP A 32 -17.62 1.61 7.30
CA ASP A 32 -16.91 2.78 6.79
C ASP A 32 -15.61 3.04 7.54
N ARG A 33 -15.59 2.87 8.87
CA ARG A 33 -14.34 2.89 9.67
C ARG A 33 -13.39 1.80 9.19
N ILE A 34 -13.87 0.57 9.02
CA ILE A 34 -13.05 -0.54 8.50
C ILE A 34 -12.49 -0.17 7.12
N ARG A 35 -13.33 0.35 6.21
CA ARG A 35 -12.90 0.80 4.89
C ARG A 35 -11.80 1.85 4.97
N ALA A 36 -11.94 2.84 5.85
CA ALA A 36 -10.96 3.91 6.04
C ALA A 36 -9.61 3.37 6.53
N VAL A 37 -9.61 2.48 7.53
CA VAL A 37 -8.39 1.83 8.03
C VAL A 37 -7.74 0.95 6.95
N LEU A 38 -8.52 0.09 6.29
CA LEU A 38 -8.00 -0.81 5.25
C LEU A 38 -7.52 -0.05 4.01
N ARG A 39 -8.09 1.12 3.70
CA ARG A 39 -7.61 1.98 2.61
C ARG A 39 -6.15 2.38 2.82
N ARG A 40 -5.75 2.68 4.07
CA ARG A 40 -4.36 2.96 4.44
C ARG A 40 -3.43 1.75 4.39
N LEU A 41 -3.94 0.56 4.09
CA LEU A 41 -3.15 -0.65 3.83
C LEU A 41 -3.31 -1.15 2.39
N ALA A 42 -3.83 -0.29 1.48
CA ALA A 42 -4.15 -0.63 0.09
C ALA A 42 -5.15 -1.81 -0.04
N LEU A 43 -6.07 -1.93 0.92
CA LEU A 43 -7.08 -3.00 1.00
C LEU A 43 -8.52 -2.47 1.09
N GLY A 44 -8.73 -1.15 1.14
CA GLY A 44 -10.02 -0.51 1.35
C GLY A 44 -11.04 -0.64 0.21
N ASP A 45 -10.60 -1.09 -0.97
CA ASP A 45 -11.49 -1.28 -2.13
C ASP A 45 -12.04 -2.72 -2.22
N ASN A 46 -11.74 -3.58 -1.25
CA ASN A 46 -12.19 -4.97 -1.18
C ASN A 46 -13.42 -5.12 -0.26
N PRO A 47 -14.65 -5.18 -0.79
CA PRO A 47 -15.87 -5.23 0.03
C PRO A 47 -16.02 -6.54 0.81
N ASP A 48 -15.52 -7.66 0.29
CA ASP A 48 -15.60 -8.95 0.98
C ASP A 48 -14.70 -8.97 2.21
N LEU A 49 -13.50 -8.38 2.12
CA LEU A 49 -12.59 -8.24 3.25
C LEU A 49 -13.16 -7.29 4.31
N ILE A 50 -13.77 -6.18 3.91
CA ILE A 50 -14.45 -5.25 4.84
C ILE A 50 -15.55 -5.99 5.61
N ASP A 51 -16.38 -6.75 4.92
CA ASP A 51 -17.48 -7.51 5.53
C ASP A 51 -16.96 -8.65 6.43
N ALA A 52 -15.84 -9.27 6.07
CA ALA A 52 -15.19 -10.30 6.90
C ALA A 52 -14.59 -9.70 8.18
N VAL A 53 -13.92 -8.55 8.11
CA VAL A 53 -13.46 -7.82 9.31
C VAL A 53 -14.64 -7.42 10.17
N PHE A 54 -15.73 -6.92 9.56
CA PHE A 54 -16.96 -6.59 10.28
C PHE A 54 -17.56 -7.81 10.98
N ALA A 55 -17.56 -8.98 10.33
CA ALA A 55 -17.98 -10.23 10.96
C ALA A 55 -17.08 -10.62 12.14
N LEU A 56 -15.77 -10.47 12.01
CA LEU A 56 -14.82 -10.80 13.09
C LEU A 56 -14.82 -9.80 14.26
N LEU A 57 -15.63 -8.72 14.18
CA LEU A 57 -15.93 -7.81 15.28
C LEU A 57 -17.23 -8.17 16.01
N ASP A 58 -17.99 -9.17 15.55
CA ASP A 58 -19.29 -9.53 16.13
C ASP A 58 -19.11 -10.12 17.55
N ASP A 59 -19.23 -9.26 18.54
CA ASP A 59 -19.19 -9.56 19.97
C ASP A 59 -20.59 -9.77 20.58
N GLU A 60 -21.65 -9.56 19.79
CA GLU A 60 -23.03 -9.74 20.21
C GLU A 60 -23.51 -11.18 19.99
N THR A 61 -23.09 -11.81 18.90
CA THR A 61 -23.45 -13.18 18.54
C THR A 61 -22.60 -14.18 19.31
N GLY A 62 -23.24 -15.16 19.95
CA GLY A 62 -22.54 -16.29 20.57
C GLY A 62 -21.75 -17.11 19.53
N SER A 63 -20.68 -17.76 19.96
CA SER A 63 -19.85 -18.57 19.08
C SER A 63 -20.65 -19.66 18.34
N TRP A 64 -20.29 -19.91 17.08
CA TRP A 64 -20.95 -20.92 16.23
C TRP A 64 -20.27 -22.29 16.28
N PHE A 65 -19.24 -22.46 17.10
CA PHE A 65 -18.71 -23.79 17.39
C PHE A 65 -19.71 -24.61 18.20
N SER A 66 -19.67 -25.93 18.06
CA SER A 66 -20.53 -26.84 18.84
C SER A 66 -20.10 -26.96 20.30
N LYS A 67 -18.81 -26.77 20.59
CA LYS A 67 -18.21 -26.81 21.93
C LYS A 67 -17.22 -25.64 22.12
N PRO A 68 -17.69 -24.39 22.10
CA PRO A 68 -16.83 -23.24 22.27
C PRO A 68 -16.36 -23.11 23.74
N PRO A 69 -15.33 -22.29 24.00
CA PRO A 69 -15.06 -21.83 25.36
C PRO A 69 -16.31 -21.18 25.98
N GLY A 70 -16.42 -21.25 27.31
CA GLY A 70 -17.57 -20.68 28.02
C GLY A 70 -17.73 -19.19 27.74
N GLY A 71 -18.91 -18.78 27.27
CA GLY A 71 -19.22 -17.37 26.97
C GLY A 71 -18.62 -16.82 25.68
N ALA A 72 -17.91 -17.64 24.89
CA ALA A 72 -17.27 -17.18 23.67
C ALA A 72 -18.28 -16.61 22.66
N ARG A 73 -17.87 -15.53 22.01
CA ARG A 73 -18.57 -14.82 20.94
C ARG A 73 -18.04 -15.24 19.57
N PHE A 74 -18.67 -14.75 18.52
CA PHE A 74 -18.21 -14.95 17.17
C PHE A 74 -16.83 -14.31 16.94
N ALA A 75 -16.60 -13.10 17.47
CA ALA A 75 -15.34 -12.38 17.39
C ALA A 75 -14.14 -13.13 18.02
N ASP A 76 -14.37 -13.97 19.03
CA ASP A 76 -13.31 -14.73 19.70
C ASP A 76 -12.71 -15.82 18.80
N GLY A 77 -13.48 -16.28 17.81
CA GLY A 77 -13.01 -17.25 16.82
C GLY A 77 -14.09 -17.70 15.85
N ALA A 78 -13.80 -17.57 14.56
CA ALA A 78 -14.69 -17.99 13.48
C ALA A 78 -13.93 -18.82 12.43
N THR A 79 -14.49 -19.97 12.03
CA THR A 79 -13.93 -20.75 10.91
C THR A 79 -14.17 -20.03 9.58
N THR A 80 -13.50 -20.47 8.50
CA THR A 80 -13.82 -20.01 7.14
C THR A 80 -15.31 -20.14 6.82
N ALA A 81 -15.96 -21.23 7.27
CA ALA A 81 -17.38 -21.44 7.05
C ALA A 81 -18.27 -20.49 7.87
N HIS A 82 -17.86 -20.17 9.10
CA HIS A 82 -18.55 -19.19 9.94
C HIS A 82 -18.53 -17.81 9.29
N VAL A 83 -17.34 -17.31 8.92
CA VAL A 83 -17.21 -16.01 8.24
C VAL A 83 -17.99 -15.98 6.93
N ALA A 84 -17.92 -17.04 6.11
CA ALA A 84 -18.66 -17.11 4.85
C ALA A 84 -20.19 -17.08 5.03
N CYS A 85 -20.72 -17.74 6.07
CA CYS A 85 -22.15 -17.67 6.41
C CYS A 85 -22.52 -16.30 6.99
N HIS A 86 -21.67 -15.73 7.85
CA HIS A 86 -21.92 -14.41 8.41
C HIS A 86 -21.99 -13.34 7.31
N VAL A 87 -21.04 -13.31 6.39
CA VAL A 87 -21.04 -12.32 5.30
C VAL A 87 -22.17 -12.61 4.30
N GLY A 88 -22.18 -13.81 3.72
CA GLY A 88 -23.09 -14.12 2.62
C GLY A 88 -24.57 -14.17 3.03
N ILE A 89 -24.85 -14.79 4.18
CA ILE A 89 -26.23 -14.97 4.66
C ILE A 89 -26.60 -13.87 5.63
N LEU A 90 -25.89 -13.76 6.76
CA LEU A 90 -26.33 -12.91 7.87
C LEU A 90 -26.26 -11.42 7.54
N GLN A 91 -25.24 -10.94 6.83
CA GLN A 91 -25.13 -9.55 6.40
C GLN A 91 -25.90 -9.30 5.10
N ARG A 92 -25.59 -10.06 4.03
CA ARG A 92 -26.07 -9.78 2.67
C ARG A 92 -27.43 -10.39 2.31
N GLY A 93 -27.91 -11.39 3.04
CA GLY A 93 -29.16 -12.08 2.75
C GLY A 93 -29.14 -12.98 1.52
N GLY A 94 -27.95 -13.32 1.02
CA GLY A 94 -27.75 -14.26 -0.07
C GLY A 94 -27.36 -15.65 0.43
N GLY A 95 -26.63 -16.39 -0.40
CA GLY A 95 -26.04 -17.68 -0.04
C GLY A 95 -24.74 -17.52 0.75
N LYS A 96 -24.28 -18.62 1.37
CA LYS A 96 -22.94 -18.70 1.96
C LYS A 96 -21.89 -18.35 0.89
N LEU A 97 -20.92 -17.51 1.24
CA LEU A 97 -19.80 -17.23 0.33
C LEU A 97 -19.03 -18.50 -0.02
N ASP A 98 -18.48 -18.52 -1.24
CA ASP A 98 -17.59 -19.60 -1.65
C ASP A 98 -16.35 -19.63 -0.75
N ARG A 99 -16.01 -20.83 -0.28
CA ARG A 99 -14.85 -21.10 0.57
C ARG A 99 -13.56 -20.76 -0.17
N GLU A 100 -13.49 -21.00 -1.48
CA GLU A 100 -12.30 -20.68 -2.29
C GLU A 100 -12.06 -19.17 -2.35
N GLY A 101 -13.10 -18.36 -2.14
CA GLY A 101 -12.98 -16.90 -2.03
C GLY A 101 -12.17 -16.41 -0.84
N ARG A 102 -11.82 -17.26 0.15
CA ARG A 102 -11.08 -16.85 1.37
C ARG A 102 -9.74 -16.16 1.09
N ASP A 103 -9.18 -16.38 -0.09
CA ASP A 103 -7.96 -15.73 -0.56
C ASP A 103 -8.15 -14.21 -0.77
N TYR A 104 -9.40 -13.76 -0.85
CA TYR A 104 -9.77 -12.34 -0.96
C TYR A 104 -10.22 -11.74 0.37
N TRP A 105 -10.84 -12.51 1.27
CA TRP A 105 -11.50 -11.95 2.47
C TRP A 105 -10.96 -12.44 3.83
N ILE A 106 -9.93 -13.29 3.85
CA ILE A 106 -9.12 -13.59 5.05
C ILE A 106 -7.64 -13.39 4.77
N LYS A 107 -7.14 -14.04 3.71
CA LYS A 107 -5.70 -14.15 3.42
C LYS A 107 -4.97 -12.80 3.38
N PRO A 108 -5.51 -11.72 2.76
CA PRO A 108 -4.77 -10.48 2.62
C PRO A 108 -4.43 -9.80 3.96
N LEU A 109 -5.32 -9.88 4.96
CA LEU A 109 -5.03 -9.37 6.31
C LEU A 109 -4.31 -10.40 7.18
N ARG A 110 -4.54 -11.69 6.96
CA ARG A 110 -3.77 -12.74 7.65
C ARG A 110 -2.28 -12.64 7.34
N GLU A 111 -1.91 -12.44 6.07
CA GLU A 111 -0.52 -12.27 5.65
C GLU A 111 0.12 -10.99 6.19
N LEU A 112 -0.69 -9.97 6.48
CA LEU A 112 -0.24 -8.74 7.13
C LEU A 112 -0.24 -8.82 8.67
N GLY A 113 -0.73 -9.91 9.26
CA GLY A 113 -0.88 -10.05 10.70
C GLY A 113 -2.06 -9.29 11.31
N GLY A 114 -3.02 -8.81 10.50
CA GLY A 114 -4.28 -8.21 10.99
C GLY A 114 -5.38 -9.22 11.32
N ILE A 115 -5.26 -10.45 10.82
CA ILE A 115 -6.11 -11.58 11.19
C ILE A 115 -5.22 -12.71 11.70
N GLU A 116 -5.47 -13.14 12.93
CA GLU A 116 -4.77 -14.25 13.56
C GLU A 116 -5.35 -15.58 13.11
N ALA A 117 -4.47 -16.55 12.85
CA ALA A 117 -4.87 -17.94 12.72
C ALA A 117 -4.93 -18.57 14.11
N ILE A 118 -6.04 -19.21 14.46
CA ILE A 118 -6.24 -19.91 15.73
C ILE A 118 -6.89 -21.29 15.49
N THR A 119 -6.85 -22.18 16.47
CA THR A 119 -7.54 -23.48 16.43
C THR A 119 -8.30 -23.71 17.72
N LEU A 120 -9.56 -24.13 17.65
CA LEU A 120 -10.29 -24.61 18.82
C LEU A 120 -9.83 -26.05 19.16
N VAL A 121 -9.17 -26.20 20.31
CA VAL A 121 -8.66 -27.47 20.83
C VAL A 121 -9.15 -27.62 22.27
N ASN A 122 -9.84 -28.73 22.56
CA ASN A 122 -10.32 -29.06 23.92
C ASN A 122 -11.11 -27.93 24.63
N GLY A 123 -11.86 -27.12 23.87
CA GLY A 123 -12.66 -26.02 24.44
C GLY A 123 -11.89 -24.71 24.63
N GLU A 124 -10.65 -24.60 24.11
CA GLU A 124 -9.83 -23.39 24.15
C GLU A 124 -9.32 -23.01 22.76
N PHE A 125 -9.18 -21.70 22.51
CA PHE A 125 -8.54 -21.21 21.30
C PHE A 125 -7.03 -21.12 21.49
N VAL A 126 -6.29 -21.87 20.68
CA VAL A 126 -4.83 -21.83 20.66
C VAL A 126 -4.32 -21.14 19.40
N SER A 127 -3.18 -20.45 19.52
CA SER A 127 -2.57 -19.74 18.39
C SER A 127 -2.09 -20.71 17.31
N GLY A 128 -2.33 -20.34 16.06
CA GLY A 128 -1.96 -21.09 14.87
C GLY A 128 -3.00 -22.12 14.43
N HIS A 129 -2.86 -22.57 13.18
CA HIS A 129 -3.57 -23.73 12.64
C HIS A 129 -2.79 -25.00 12.96
N VAL A 130 -2.84 -25.42 14.24
CA VAL A 130 -1.95 -26.45 14.82
C VAL A 130 -2.32 -27.89 14.44
N VAL A 131 -3.54 -28.13 13.96
CA VAL A 131 -4.00 -29.45 13.50
C VAL A 131 -4.27 -29.40 12.00
N ALA A 132 -3.54 -30.20 11.24
CA ALA A 132 -3.67 -30.27 9.79
C ALA A 132 -5.11 -30.65 9.37
N LYS A 133 -5.68 -29.88 8.44
CA LYS A 133 -7.04 -30.09 7.89
C LYS A 133 -8.15 -30.09 8.96
N SER A 134 -7.92 -29.49 10.12
CA SER A 134 -8.92 -29.40 11.17
C SER A 134 -10.12 -28.55 10.76
N GLY A 135 -11.33 -29.05 11.04
CA GLY A 135 -12.56 -28.25 10.94
C GLY A 135 -12.62 -27.11 11.96
N ASN A 136 -11.74 -27.13 12.98
CA ASN A 136 -11.68 -26.15 14.05
C ASN A 136 -10.66 -25.02 13.79
N SER A 137 -9.92 -25.09 12.69
CA SER A 137 -9.07 -23.99 12.23
C SER A 137 -9.93 -22.76 11.95
N SER A 138 -9.61 -21.68 12.66
CA SER A 138 -10.41 -20.47 12.75
C SER A 138 -9.53 -19.23 12.78
N TYR A 139 -10.20 -18.09 12.86
CA TYR A 139 -9.62 -16.77 12.74
C TYR A 139 -10.28 -15.82 13.73
N ARG A 140 -9.50 -14.84 14.20
CA ARG A 140 -9.96 -13.67 14.93
C ARG A 140 -9.14 -12.46 14.52
N LEU A 141 -9.58 -11.25 14.82
CA LEU A 141 -8.77 -10.06 14.57
C LEU A 141 -7.58 -10.00 15.52
N ASP A 142 -6.46 -9.51 15.00
CA ASP A 142 -5.31 -9.10 15.82
C ASP A 142 -5.74 -8.01 16.80
N GLU A 143 -5.25 -8.08 18.03
CA GLU A 143 -5.61 -7.13 19.09
C GLU A 143 -5.20 -5.70 18.74
N GLY A 144 -4.05 -5.52 18.08
CA GLY A 144 -3.56 -4.21 17.63
C GLY A 144 -4.47 -3.61 16.56
N LEU A 145 -4.81 -4.38 15.52
CA LEU A 145 -5.76 -3.92 14.50
C LEU A 145 -7.15 -3.65 15.09
N ARG A 146 -7.62 -4.48 16.02
CA ARG A 146 -8.89 -4.24 16.72
C ARG A 146 -8.87 -2.94 17.51
N ALA A 147 -7.79 -2.65 18.24
CA ALA A 147 -7.63 -1.41 18.96
C ALA A 147 -7.62 -0.19 18.02
N ILE A 148 -6.96 -0.28 16.87
CA ILE A 148 -6.96 0.77 15.83
C ILE A 148 -8.38 1.02 15.31
N LEU A 149 -9.15 -0.02 15.03
CA LEU A 149 -10.51 0.10 14.52
C LEU A 149 -11.45 0.80 15.52
N MET A 150 -11.24 0.57 16.82
CA MET A 150 -12.03 1.14 17.91
C MET A 150 -11.53 2.51 18.40
N ALA A 151 -10.34 2.94 17.98
CA ALA A 151 -9.75 4.19 18.44
C ALA A 151 -10.50 5.43 17.88
N PRO A 152 -10.46 6.56 18.59
CA PRO A 152 -11.03 7.82 18.12
C PRO A 152 -10.48 8.27 16.76
N GLU A 153 -11.28 9.04 16.00
CA GLU A 153 -10.90 9.60 14.69
C GLU A 153 -9.50 10.24 14.63
N PRO A 154 -9.09 11.11 15.58
CA PRO A 154 -7.77 11.75 15.50
C PRO A 154 -6.61 10.83 15.89
N GLU A 155 -6.87 9.70 16.56
CA GLU A 155 -5.83 8.85 17.17
C GLU A 155 -5.49 7.62 16.33
N TRP A 156 -6.50 6.96 15.74
CA TRP A 156 -6.27 5.75 14.94
C TRP A 156 -5.24 5.91 13.80
N PRO A 157 -5.10 7.08 13.12
CA PRO A 157 -4.09 7.27 12.08
C PRO A 157 -2.66 7.01 12.57
N ALA A 158 -2.32 7.51 13.76
CA ALA A 158 -0.99 7.37 14.34
C ALA A 158 -0.76 5.94 14.86
N LEU A 159 -1.78 5.34 15.47
CA LEU A 159 -1.73 3.93 15.91
C LEU A 159 -1.53 2.98 14.73
N LEU A 160 -2.19 3.23 13.60
CA LEU A 160 -2.00 2.43 12.39
C LEU A 160 -0.57 2.53 11.86
N ALA A 161 -0.01 3.73 11.81
CA ALA A 161 1.37 3.95 11.35
C ALA A 161 2.40 3.23 12.25
N ASP A 162 2.22 3.28 13.57
CA ASP A 162 3.07 2.53 14.51
C ASP A 162 2.91 1.01 14.36
N TRP A 163 1.68 0.52 14.20
CA TRP A 163 1.43 -0.90 13.97
C TRP A 163 1.99 -1.40 12.63
N ALA A 164 1.88 -0.58 11.58
CA ALA A 164 2.38 -0.89 10.26
C ALA A 164 3.92 -0.86 10.20
N SER A 165 4.60 0.05 10.90
CA SER A 165 6.06 0.14 10.89
C SER A 165 6.77 -1.11 11.45
N LYS A 166 6.09 -1.86 12.33
CA LYS A 166 6.60 -3.09 12.98
C LYS A 166 6.78 -4.28 12.04
N ASP A 167 6.30 -4.21 10.79
CA ASP A 167 6.46 -5.26 9.80
C ASP A 167 6.72 -4.66 8.41
N ALA A 168 7.69 -5.22 7.68
CA ALA A 168 8.11 -4.68 6.40
C ALA A 168 7.02 -4.75 5.31
N ALA A 169 6.15 -5.77 5.33
CA ALA A 169 5.05 -5.89 4.37
C ALA A 169 3.94 -4.88 4.68
N ARG A 170 3.64 -4.66 5.97
CA ARG A 170 2.71 -3.61 6.40
C ARG A 170 3.21 -2.22 6.06
N ALA A 171 4.44 -1.88 6.44
CA ALA A 171 5.06 -0.59 6.12
C ALA A 171 5.09 -0.32 4.61
N ARG A 172 5.34 -1.35 3.79
CA ARG A 172 5.29 -1.24 2.33
C ARG A 172 3.89 -0.90 1.82
N ARG A 173 2.86 -1.59 2.29
CA ARG A 173 1.48 -1.34 1.86
C ARG A 173 0.96 0.01 2.34
N GLU A 174 1.33 0.43 3.55
CA GLU A 174 0.99 1.75 4.05
C GLU A 174 1.58 2.86 3.17
N PHE A 175 2.87 2.74 2.83
CA PHE A 175 3.51 3.67 1.91
C PHE A 175 2.84 3.69 0.53
N GLN A 176 2.48 2.52 -0.01
CA GLN A 176 1.75 2.43 -1.29
C GLN A 176 0.39 3.16 -1.22
N ALA A 177 -0.34 3.02 -0.11
CA ALA A 177 -1.61 3.72 0.08
C ALA A 177 -1.45 5.24 0.15
N GLN A 178 -0.48 5.72 0.93
CA GLN A 178 -0.16 7.15 1.04
C GLN A 178 0.26 7.73 -0.31
N ALA A 179 1.14 7.02 -1.03
CA ALA A 179 1.59 7.42 -2.36
C ALA A 179 0.45 7.47 -3.38
N ALA A 180 -0.48 6.51 -3.34
CA ALA A 180 -1.66 6.52 -4.21
C ALA A 180 -2.62 7.67 -3.90
N GLU A 181 -2.80 8.01 -2.61
CA GLU A 181 -3.62 9.16 -2.20
C GLU A 181 -2.99 10.48 -2.66
N ALA A 182 -1.68 10.65 -2.45
CA ALA A 182 -0.92 11.80 -2.96
C ALA A 182 -1.01 11.90 -4.49
N ALA A 183 -0.86 10.79 -5.21
CA ALA A 183 -1.00 10.77 -6.67
C ALA A 183 -2.41 11.17 -7.15
N ARG A 184 -3.48 10.75 -6.45
CA ARG A 184 -4.86 11.17 -6.78
C ARG A 184 -5.08 12.67 -6.58
N ALA A 185 -4.43 13.27 -5.58
CA ALA A 185 -4.50 14.71 -5.34
C ALA A 185 -3.77 15.54 -6.39
N LEU A 186 -2.87 14.91 -7.15
CA LEU A 186 -2.06 15.56 -8.19
C LEU A 186 -2.72 15.56 -9.58
N VAL A 187 -3.91 14.99 -9.78
CA VAL A 187 -4.52 14.85 -11.11
C VAL A 187 -4.97 16.22 -11.66
N ASP A 188 -4.08 16.93 -12.36
CA ASP A 188 -4.47 17.94 -13.38
C ASP A 188 -3.40 18.25 -14.45
N THR A 189 -2.15 17.76 -14.39
CA THR A 189 -1.12 18.07 -15.43
C THR A 189 -0.06 16.96 -15.58
N GLY A 190 -0.29 16.00 -16.48
CA GLY A 190 0.37 14.68 -16.44
C GLY A 190 1.91 14.57 -16.35
N HIS A 191 2.70 15.55 -16.80
CA HIS A 191 4.18 15.53 -16.74
C HIS A 191 4.73 16.13 -15.43
N SER A 192 4.30 17.35 -15.11
CA SER A 192 4.59 18.02 -13.83
C SER A 192 4.16 17.18 -12.62
N ASP A 193 3.07 16.41 -12.75
CA ASP A 193 2.60 15.52 -11.69
C ASP A 193 3.57 14.36 -11.42
N LEU A 194 4.19 13.81 -12.47
CA LEU A 194 5.16 12.73 -12.33
C LEU A 194 6.48 13.24 -11.76
N ILE A 195 6.96 14.41 -12.20
CA ILE A 195 8.13 15.10 -11.61
C ILE A 195 7.91 15.32 -10.12
N ARG A 196 6.75 15.85 -9.74
CA ARG A 196 6.42 16.10 -8.34
C ARG A 196 6.34 14.80 -7.53
N ALA A 197 5.71 13.76 -8.05
CA ALA A 197 5.68 12.45 -7.40
C ALA A 197 7.10 11.84 -7.25
N SER A 198 7.97 12.06 -8.23
CA SER A 198 9.36 11.64 -8.17
C SER A 198 10.15 12.32 -7.04
N ILE A 199 9.81 13.56 -6.69
CA ILE A 199 10.41 14.28 -5.57
C ILE A 199 9.75 13.87 -4.24
N ASP A 200 8.44 14.07 -4.15
CA ASP A 200 7.68 13.99 -2.89
C ASP A 200 7.55 12.54 -2.38
N ILE A 201 7.58 11.55 -3.29
CA ILE A 201 7.38 10.14 -2.96
C ILE A 201 8.67 9.34 -3.17
N TYR A 202 9.23 9.35 -4.38
CA TYR A 202 10.39 8.51 -4.70
C TYR A 202 11.68 8.97 -4.01
N ALA A 203 12.09 10.22 -4.23
CA ALA A 203 13.33 10.74 -3.67
C ALA A 203 13.29 10.76 -2.14
N ALA A 204 12.18 11.22 -1.56
CA ALA A 204 11.98 11.19 -0.10
C ALA A 204 12.11 9.78 0.50
N ARG A 205 11.73 8.73 -0.25
CA ARG A 205 11.77 7.34 0.23
C ARG A 205 13.10 6.64 0.00
N PHE A 206 13.67 6.75 -1.20
CA PHE A 206 14.81 5.94 -1.64
C PHE A 206 16.13 6.70 -1.66
N LEU A 207 16.09 8.04 -1.70
CA LEU A 207 17.24 8.91 -1.86
C LEU A 207 17.42 9.78 -0.61
N ALA A 208 17.38 9.16 0.57
CA ALA A 208 17.58 9.87 1.83
C ALA A 208 18.92 10.67 1.82
N GLY A 209 18.86 11.91 2.30
CA GLY A 209 20.00 12.83 2.31
C GLY A 209 20.27 13.57 1.00
N TYR A 210 19.56 13.25 -0.09
CA TYR A 210 19.60 14.05 -1.32
C TYR A 210 18.69 15.28 -1.21
N GLN A 211 19.17 16.40 -1.73
CA GLN A 211 18.49 17.69 -1.77
C GLN A 211 18.20 18.08 -3.21
N VAL A 212 17.05 18.69 -3.47
CA VAL A 212 16.68 19.19 -4.80
C VAL A 212 17.56 20.39 -5.18
N VAL A 213 18.29 20.25 -6.28
CA VAL A 213 19.10 21.31 -6.89
C VAL A 213 18.33 22.00 -8.00
N TYR A 214 17.68 21.22 -8.87
CA TYR A 214 16.93 21.70 -10.03
C TYR A 214 15.69 20.84 -10.27
N VAL A 215 14.64 21.47 -10.78
CA VAL A 215 13.40 20.84 -11.26
C VAL A 215 13.01 21.54 -12.55
N ASP A 216 12.76 20.78 -13.61
CA ASP A 216 12.21 21.33 -14.85
C ASP A 216 10.70 21.57 -14.66
N ASP A 217 10.32 22.82 -14.42
CA ASP A 217 8.92 23.22 -14.49
C ASP A 217 8.59 23.52 -15.96
N GLY A 218 7.64 22.79 -16.54
CA GLY A 218 7.34 22.79 -17.99
C GLY A 218 6.91 24.11 -18.62
N ASP A 219 7.11 25.26 -17.96
CA ASP A 219 7.01 26.61 -18.50
C ASP A 219 8.31 27.10 -19.13
N GLY A 220 9.40 26.31 -19.07
CA GLY A 220 10.57 26.41 -19.93
C GLY A 220 11.09 27.82 -20.19
N ASP A 221 11.81 28.42 -19.22
CA ASP A 221 12.95 29.32 -19.51
C ASP A 221 13.62 29.99 -18.28
N ARG A 222 13.32 29.59 -17.04
CA ARG A 222 13.89 30.30 -15.88
C ARG A 222 14.44 29.39 -14.79
N ILE A 223 15.77 29.18 -14.86
CA ILE A 223 16.56 28.96 -13.65
C ILE A 223 16.27 30.14 -12.71
N THR A 224 15.55 29.87 -11.63
CA THR A 224 15.19 30.89 -10.65
C THR A 224 16.42 31.30 -9.84
N ASP A 225 16.39 32.45 -9.16
CA ASP A 225 17.48 32.85 -8.26
C ASP A 225 17.73 31.81 -7.16
N LYS A 226 16.65 31.15 -6.71
CA LYS A 226 16.71 30.05 -5.75
C LYS A 226 17.42 28.82 -6.32
N ASP A 227 17.23 28.51 -7.61
CA ASP A 227 17.96 27.42 -8.25
C ASP A 227 19.43 27.80 -8.43
N ARG A 228 19.76 29.06 -8.74
CA ARG A 228 21.16 29.53 -8.77
C ARG A 228 21.84 29.37 -7.41
N GLU A 229 21.15 29.71 -6.32
CA GLU A 229 21.65 29.49 -4.96
C GLU A 229 21.91 28.00 -4.68
N ARG A 230 20.98 27.12 -5.09
CA ARG A 230 21.13 25.67 -4.94
C ARG A 230 22.28 25.11 -5.79
N PHE A 231 22.42 25.56 -7.03
CA PHE A 231 23.54 25.20 -7.91
C PHE A 231 24.86 25.63 -7.31
N ALA A 232 24.95 26.86 -6.77
CA ALA A 232 26.13 27.35 -6.11
C ALA A 232 26.47 26.56 -4.83
N ALA A 233 25.46 26.27 -4.00
CA ALA A 233 25.63 25.46 -2.79
C ALA A 233 26.07 24.03 -3.13
N ALA A 234 25.51 23.46 -4.20
CA ALA A 234 25.92 22.17 -4.73
C ALA A 234 27.23 22.25 -5.51
N GLY A 235 27.81 23.42 -5.81
CA GLY A 235 28.99 23.53 -6.67
C GLY A 235 28.82 22.87 -8.04
N VAL A 236 27.62 22.94 -8.62
CA VAL A 236 27.29 22.38 -9.94
C VAL A 236 27.01 23.51 -10.91
N GLU A 237 27.57 23.42 -12.12
CA GLU A 237 27.28 24.33 -13.22
C GLU A 237 26.73 23.53 -14.41
N LEU A 238 25.47 23.78 -14.77
CA LEU A 238 24.87 23.34 -16.02
C LEU A 238 25.01 24.43 -17.08
N ARG A 239 25.51 24.05 -18.25
CA ARG A 239 25.67 24.93 -19.42
C ARG A 239 24.55 24.69 -20.41
N LEU A 240 24.34 25.65 -21.31
CA LEU A 240 23.34 25.54 -22.39
C LEU A 240 23.57 24.31 -23.29
N GLU A 241 24.82 23.87 -23.44
CA GLU A 241 25.15 22.64 -24.19
C GLU A 241 24.91 21.33 -23.42
N ASP A 242 24.70 21.39 -22.10
CA ASP A 242 24.39 20.22 -21.30
C ASP A 242 22.89 19.92 -21.40
N GLY A 243 22.50 18.65 -21.55
CA GLY A 243 21.10 18.26 -21.52
C GLY A 243 20.50 18.49 -20.13
N MET A 244 19.42 19.28 -20.05
CA MET A 244 18.73 19.57 -18.80
C MET A 244 17.96 18.32 -18.31
N PRO A 245 18.14 17.88 -17.06
CA PRO A 245 17.33 16.80 -16.48
C PRO A 245 15.99 17.32 -15.95
N ASP A 246 15.00 16.45 -15.84
CA ASP A 246 13.72 16.83 -15.21
C ASP A 246 13.89 17.15 -13.72
N VAL A 247 14.76 16.41 -13.02
CA VAL A 247 15.16 16.71 -11.64
C VAL A 247 16.65 16.41 -11.45
N LEU A 248 17.36 17.35 -10.82
CA LEU A 248 18.71 17.15 -10.31
C LEU A 248 18.73 17.21 -8.79
N LEU A 249 19.30 16.19 -8.17
CA LEU A 249 19.51 16.12 -6.73
C LEU A 249 21.00 16.05 -6.38
N TRP A 250 21.35 16.50 -5.18
CA TRP A 250 22.70 16.42 -4.62
C TRP A 250 22.67 15.96 -3.18
N ASN A 251 23.54 15.02 -2.82
CA ASN A 251 23.74 14.59 -1.44
C ASN A 251 25.01 15.26 -0.87
N PRO A 252 24.89 16.19 0.09
CA PRO A 252 26.05 16.91 0.65
C PRO A 252 27.07 16.04 1.37
N GLU A 253 26.62 14.94 1.98
CA GLU A 253 27.49 14.05 2.78
C GLU A 253 28.41 13.20 1.89
N THR A 254 27.86 12.68 0.79
CA THR A 254 28.58 11.81 -0.15
C THR A 254 29.14 12.56 -1.35
N ASN A 255 28.75 13.84 -1.51
CA ASN A 255 29.03 14.68 -2.66
C ASN A 255 28.67 14.04 -4.02
N LYS A 256 27.60 13.22 -4.03
CA LYS A 256 27.07 12.56 -5.23
C LYS A 256 25.87 13.31 -5.81
N LEU A 257 25.69 13.21 -7.12
CA LEU A 257 24.50 13.69 -7.82
C LEU A 257 23.54 12.54 -8.11
N TRP A 258 22.26 12.88 -8.26
CA TRP A 258 21.24 11.96 -8.75
C TRP A 258 20.33 12.67 -9.73
N VAL A 259 20.09 12.06 -10.89
CA VAL A 259 19.18 12.57 -11.92
C VAL A 259 17.91 11.74 -11.93
N ILE A 260 16.76 12.40 -11.96
CA ILE A 260 15.47 11.73 -12.16
C ILE A 260 14.82 12.28 -13.44
N GLU A 261 14.37 11.37 -14.29
CA GLU A 261 13.66 11.67 -15.53
C GLU A 261 12.22 11.14 -15.47
N ALA A 262 11.25 11.99 -15.69
CA ALA A 262 9.81 11.75 -15.65
C ALA A 262 9.24 11.50 -17.05
N VAL A 263 9.22 10.23 -17.47
CA VAL A 263 8.82 9.87 -18.83
C VAL A 263 7.30 9.86 -18.97
N THR A 264 6.75 10.89 -19.60
CA THR A 264 5.33 10.97 -20.00
C THR A 264 5.16 11.05 -21.51
N SER A 265 5.91 11.94 -22.17
CA SER A 265 5.89 12.21 -23.62
C SER A 265 7.30 12.32 -24.18
N ASP A 266 8.16 13.06 -23.50
CA ASP A 266 9.52 13.42 -23.91
C ASP A 266 10.57 12.48 -23.31
N GLY A 267 11.71 12.36 -24.01
CA GLY A 267 12.55 11.16 -24.03
C GLY A 267 13.19 10.72 -22.70
N GLU A 268 13.42 9.40 -22.58
CA GLU A 268 14.01 8.74 -21.42
C GLU A 268 15.48 9.10 -21.16
N VAL A 269 16.03 8.64 -20.02
CA VAL A 269 17.48 8.57 -19.79
C VAL A 269 18.10 7.56 -20.75
N ASP A 270 18.45 8.05 -21.94
CA ASP A 270 19.27 7.31 -22.89
C ASP A 270 20.77 7.42 -22.54
N LEU A 271 21.58 6.64 -23.25
CA LEU A 271 23.03 6.63 -23.05
C LEU A 271 23.67 8.02 -23.28
N HIS A 272 23.06 8.87 -24.10
CA HIS A 272 23.57 10.21 -24.39
C HIS A 272 23.38 11.14 -23.18
N LYS A 273 22.18 11.17 -22.59
CA LYS A 273 21.90 11.91 -21.35
C LYS A 273 22.78 11.46 -20.19
N VAL A 274 22.95 10.14 -20.01
CA VAL A 274 23.87 9.60 -18.99
C VAL A 274 25.29 10.11 -19.19
N THR A 275 25.77 10.08 -20.43
CA THR A 275 27.13 10.51 -20.76
C THR A 275 27.31 12.01 -20.54
N GLY A 276 26.33 12.84 -20.93
CA GLY A 276 26.33 14.28 -20.71
C GLY A 276 26.40 14.62 -19.22
N MET A 277 25.49 14.05 -18.42
CA MET A 277 25.42 14.32 -16.99
C MET A 277 26.62 13.76 -16.20
N LYS A 278 27.25 12.68 -16.66
CA LYS A 278 28.55 12.23 -16.11
C LYS A 278 29.65 13.27 -16.31
N ARG A 279 29.72 13.91 -17.47
CA ARG A 279 30.67 15.01 -17.71
C ARG A 279 30.39 16.22 -16.82
N VAL A 280 29.11 16.56 -16.60
CA VAL A 280 28.72 17.61 -15.64
C VAL A 280 29.24 17.27 -14.23
N ALA A 281 29.03 16.03 -13.78
CA ALA A 281 29.47 15.56 -12.47
C ALA A 281 31.00 15.62 -12.33
N GLU A 282 31.74 15.13 -13.33
CA GLU A 282 33.21 15.17 -13.37
C GLU A 282 33.74 16.61 -13.34
N ARG A 283 33.20 17.47 -14.20
CA ARG A 283 33.55 18.90 -14.28
C ARG A 283 33.26 19.64 -12.97
N SER A 284 32.22 19.23 -12.26
CA SER A 284 31.80 19.80 -10.97
C SER A 284 32.48 19.13 -9.77
N GLY A 285 33.48 18.26 -9.98
CA GLY A 285 34.24 17.60 -8.91
C GLY A 285 33.39 16.68 -8.01
N LYS A 286 32.34 16.06 -8.57
CA LYS A 286 31.41 15.21 -7.83
C LYS A 286 31.94 13.79 -7.67
N ALA A 287 31.58 13.15 -6.57
CA ALA A 287 32.01 11.78 -6.25
C ALA A 287 31.35 10.71 -7.15
N GLY A 288 30.31 11.08 -7.89
CA GLY A 288 29.59 10.21 -8.81
C GLY A 288 28.22 10.77 -9.15
N ILE A 289 27.55 10.09 -10.07
CA ILE A 289 26.18 10.39 -10.48
C ILE A 289 25.41 9.11 -10.78
N ASP A 290 24.19 9.03 -10.26
CA ASP A 290 23.25 7.95 -10.47
C ASP A 290 21.98 8.49 -11.17
N PHE A 291 21.20 7.60 -11.79
CA PHE A 291 20.06 7.98 -12.65
C PHE A 291 18.82 7.16 -12.33
N THR A 292 17.65 7.77 -12.43
CA THR A 292 16.37 7.05 -12.35
C THR A 292 15.42 7.51 -13.43
N THR A 293 14.92 6.56 -14.21
CA THR A 293 13.80 6.78 -15.13
C THR A 293 12.50 6.43 -14.43
N THR A 294 11.54 7.36 -14.44
CA THR A 294 10.26 7.23 -13.75
C THR A 294 9.11 7.16 -14.74
N TYR A 295 8.13 6.31 -14.44
CA TYR A 295 6.91 6.13 -15.24
C TYR A 295 5.69 6.14 -14.34
N ARG A 296 4.52 6.53 -14.87
CA ARG A 296 3.29 6.47 -14.07
C ARG A 296 2.84 5.03 -13.86
N THR A 297 2.91 4.21 -14.91
CA THR A 297 2.41 2.82 -14.88
C THR A 297 3.35 1.84 -15.56
N TRP A 298 3.22 0.55 -15.20
CA TRP A 298 3.89 -0.55 -15.88
C TRP A 298 3.55 -0.63 -17.38
N LYS A 299 2.32 -0.25 -17.77
CA LYS A 299 1.89 -0.22 -19.17
C LYS A 299 2.68 0.80 -19.98
N GLU A 300 2.89 2.00 -19.42
CA GLU A 300 3.68 3.05 -20.06
C GLU A 300 5.15 2.64 -20.17
N ALA A 301 5.74 2.11 -19.09
CA ALA A 301 7.10 1.60 -19.10
C ALA A 301 7.31 0.52 -20.18
N ALA A 302 6.40 -0.47 -20.26
CA ALA A 302 6.47 -1.53 -21.25
C ALA A 302 6.31 -1.01 -22.69
N ALA A 303 5.37 -0.09 -22.93
CA ALA A 303 5.16 0.49 -24.26
C ALA A 303 6.38 1.27 -24.75
N ARG A 304 7.03 2.03 -23.86
CA ARG A 304 8.25 2.77 -24.19
C ARG A 304 9.44 1.84 -24.45
N GLN A 305 9.66 0.84 -23.60
CA GLN A 305 10.75 -0.11 -23.81
C GLN A 305 10.57 -0.99 -25.04
N ALA A 306 9.32 -1.30 -25.42
CA ALA A 306 9.04 -1.97 -26.69
C ALA A 306 9.40 -1.10 -27.91
N ALA A 307 9.24 0.22 -27.81
CA ALA A 307 9.53 1.15 -28.90
C ALA A 307 11.01 1.54 -29.02
N HIS A 308 11.71 1.68 -27.89
CA HIS A 308 13.04 2.30 -27.86
C HIS A 308 14.14 1.40 -27.25
N GLY A 309 13.80 0.55 -26.27
CA GLY A 309 14.75 -0.38 -25.64
C GLY A 309 16.03 0.27 -25.09
N ASN A 310 15.94 1.52 -24.61
CA ASN A 310 17.08 2.42 -24.41
C ASN A 310 17.36 2.79 -22.95
N ILE A 311 16.74 2.13 -21.97
CA ILE A 311 17.10 2.36 -20.56
C ILE A 311 18.57 1.98 -20.32
N ALA A 312 19.32 2.91 -19.75
CA ALA A 312 20.73 2.72 -19.48
C ALA A 312 21.00 1.63 -18.42
N VAL A 313 21.95 0.74 -18.70
CA VAL A 313 22.46 -0.24 -17.73
C VAL A 313 23.14 0.50 -16.57
N GLY A 314 22.87 0.06 -15.33
CA GLY A 314 23.36 0.69 -14.11
C GLY A 314 22.50 1.87 -13.64
N SER A 315 21.44 2.23 -14.36
CA SER A 315 20.41 3.16 -13.89
C SER A 315 19.29 2.44 -13.15
N TYR A 316 18.39 3.22 -12.54
CA TYR A 316 17.23 2.72 -11.83
C TYR A 316 15.92 3.03 -12.56
N ILE A 317 14.89 2.23 -12.25
CA ILE A 317 13.51 2.45 -12.70
C ILE A 317 12.62 2.58 -11.45
N TRP A 318 11.70 3.55 -11.50
CA TRP A 318 10.61 3.67 -10.53
C TRP A 318 9.26 3.82 -11.23
N ILE A 319 8.24 3.15 -10.68
CA ILE A 319 6.88 3.15 -11.23
C ILE A 319 5.95 3.77 -10.20
N GLN A 320 5.30 4.89 -10.51
CA GLN A 320 4.42 5.61 -9.58
C GLN A 320 3.25 4.74 -9.09
N ALA A 321 2.66 3.92 -9.96
CA ALA A 321 1.60 2.97 -9.61
C ALA A 321 2.09 1.78 -8.76
N ASP A 322 3.40 1.60 -8.60
CA ASP A 322 4.02 0.60 -7.72
C ASP A 322 5.17 1.23 -6.92
N PRO A 323 4.86 2.26 -6.11
CA PRO A 323 5.84 3.24 -5.66
C PRO A 323 6.83 2.68 -4.63
N ALA A 324 6.53 1.51 -4.07
CA ALA A 324 7.32 0.84 -3.04
C ALA A 324 8.56 0.08 -3.59
N LYS A 325 8.79 0.07 -4.90
CA LYS A 325 9.89 -0.66 -5.53
C LYS A 325 10.89 0.29 -6.18
N HIS A 326 12.16 0.02 -5.94
CA HIS A 326 13.28 0.68 -6.60
C HIS A 326 14.06 -0.38 -7.37
N LEU A 327 14.06 -0.28 -8.70
CA LEU A 327 14.52 -1.36 -9.57
C LEU A 327 15.86 -0.97 -10.21
N LEU A 328 16.89 -1.78 -10.04
CA LEU A 328 18.20 -1.56 -10.67
C LEU A 328 18.27 -2.31 -12.00
N VAL A 329 18.65 -1.61 -13.07
CA VAL A 329 18.86 -2.19 -14.40
C VAL A 329 20.26 -2.79 -14.47
N ARG A 330 20.33 -4.09 -14.73
CA ARG A 330 21.60 -4.82 -14.92
C ARG A 330 21.58 -5.54 -16.25
N SER A 331 22.73 -5.59 -16.90
CA SER A 331 23.00 -6.52 -18.00
C SER A 331 23.89 -7.63 -17.47
N PHE A 332 23.75 -8.83 -18.02
CA PHE A 332 24.78 -9.86 -17.87
C PHE A 332 26.00 -9.43 -18.70
N ASN A 333 27.19 -9.69 -18.15
CA ASN A 333 28.44 -9.65 -18.88
C ASN A 333 28.63 -10.96 -19.64
#